data_AF-A0A832L3E1-F1
#
_entry.id   AF-A0A832L3E1-F1
#
_cell.length_a   1.000
_cell.length_b   1.000
_cell.length_c   1.000
_cell.angle_alpha   90.00
_cell.angle_beta   90.00
_cell.angle_gamma   90.00
#
_symmetry.space_group_name_H-M   'P 1'
#
loop_
_entity.id
_entity.type
_entity.pdbx_description
1 polymer ?
#
loop_
_entity_poly.entity_id
_entity_poly.type
_entity_poly.pdbx_seq_one_letter_code
_entity_poly.pdbx_strand_id
1 'polypeptide(L)'
;MKVIIGINTDNHVFPLGTYAGHSWEDINKEWKKHQIKMPDGSILISDGEPGLAKALASYAEEHQRCHWHLDRDLYHAYRQDGALNDVSKPIREALRGVLAIELPKEDFKLVTESEKDEIEERMEKAEQAIGQLIQHLEEKDYTAAATYLENAKRGMFGYVRRWLKWGIVSPRASSMIERVMREIGRRLKKIAYGWSDRGAEKIAKIILKKFTQAKEWEQYWLEKLKIDNKVQIYWRWVEHIQPHFGH
;
A
#
# COMPACT_ATOMS: atom_id res chain seq x y z
N MET A 1 5.79 -2.97 12.64
CA MET A 1 4.36 -2.59 12.65
C MET A 1 3.77 -3.05 11.33
N LYS A 2 2.70 -3.84 11.40
CA LYS A 2 1.95 -4.38 10.26
C LYS A 2 0.53 -3.84 10.31
N VAL A 3 -0.01 -3.51 9.15
CA VAL A 3 -1.37 -2.96 9.02
C VAL A 3 -2.07 -3.68 7.90
N ILE A 4 -3.29 -4.11 8.15
CA ILE A 4 -4.16 -4.76 7.16
C ILE A 4 -5.44 -3.94 7.09
N ILE A 5 -5.84 -3.59 5.87
CA ILE A 5 -7.10 -2.91 5.57
C ILE A 5 -7.87 -3.72 4.53
N GLY A 6 -9.19 -3.66 4.61
CA GLY A 6 -10.06 -4.08 3.53
C GLY A 6 -10.58 -2.86 2.77
N ILE A 7 -10.86 -3.05 1.49
CA ILE A 7 -11.59 -2.11 0.65
C ILE A 7 -12.72 -2.91 0.02
N ASN A 8 -13.97 -2.50 0.23
CA ASN A 8 -15.11 -3.17 -0.39
C ASN A 8 -15.39 -2.63 -1.80
N THR A 9 -16.39 -3.19 -2.47
CA THR A 9 -16.83 -2.77 -3.81
C THR A 9 -17.34 -1.33 -3.89
N ASP A 10 -17.77 -0.75 -2.77
CA ASP A 10 -18.23 0.64 -2.67
C ASP A 10 -17.08 1.62 -2.40
N ASN A 11 -15.82 1.17 -2.49
CA ASN A 11 -14.62 1.89 -2.09
C ASN A 11 -14.59 2.30 -0.60
N HIS A 12 -15.41 1.67 0.24
CA HIS A 12 -15.34 1.85 1.68
C HIS A 12 -14.13 1.09 2.22
N VAL A 13 -13.24 1.83 2.86
CA VAL A 13 -12.06 1.31 3.53
C VAL A 13 -12.39 0.95 4.97
N PHE A 14 -12.01 -0.24 5.41
CA PHE A 14 -12.23 -0.69 6.79
C PHE A 14 -10.99 -1.36 7.38
N PRO A 15 -10.78 -1.25 8.71
CA PRO A 15 -9.62 -1.84 9.36
C PRO A 15 -9.79 -3.36 9.52
N LEU A 16 -8.77 -4.13 9.13
CA LEU A 16 -8.71 -5.57 9.40
C LEU A 16 -7.75 -5.90 10.56
N GLY A 17 -6.71 -5.10 10.77
CA GLY A 17 -5.86 -5.25 11.94
C GLY A 17 -4.61 -4.39 11.93
N THR A 18 -4.01 -4.24 13.11
CA THR A 18 -2.70 -3.59 13.28
C THR A 18 -1.90 -4.39 14.32
N TYR A 19 -0.65 -4.72 14.00
CA TYR A 19 0.15 -5.66 14.78
C TYR A 19 1.59 -5.15 14.95
N ALA A 20 2.09 -5.15 16.18
CA ALA A 20 3.47 -4.81 16.51
C ALA A 20 4.18 -6.02 17.12
N GLY A 21 5.41 -6.32 16.68
CA GLY A 21 6.15 -7.50 17.15
C GLY A 21 5.68 -8.86 16.60
N HIS A 22 4.55 -8.92 15.89
CA HIS A 22 4.00 -10.17 15.35
C HIS A 22 4.60 -10.58 14.00
N SER A 23 4.85 -11.89 13.82
CA SER A 23 5.10 -12.47 12.49
C SER A 23 3.80 -12.56 11.68
N TRP A 24 3.89 -12.72 10.35
CA TRP A 24 2.69 -12.96 9.54
C TRP A 24 2.00 -14.29 9.86
N GLU A 25 2.76 -15.28 10.32
CA GLU A 25 2.22 -16.55 10.78
C GLU A 25 1.40 -16.39 12.06
N ASP A 26 1.85 -15.55 13.00
CA ASP A 26 1.09 -15.25 14.22
C ASP A 26 -0.23 -14.57 13.89
N ILE A 27 -0.21 -13.61 12.96
CA ILE A 27 -1.41 -12.94 12.48
C ILE A 27 -2.38 -13.94 11.84
N ASN A 28 -1.88 -14.86 11.01
CA ASN A 28 -2.73 -15.89 10.40
C ASN A 28 -3.34 -16.83 11.45
N LYS A 29 -2.57 -17.25 12.46
CA LYS A 29 -3.10 -18.06 13.58
C LYS A 29 -4.21 -17.33 14.31
N GLU A 30 -4.04 -16.03 14.57
CA GLU A 30 -5.07 -15.20 15.19
C GLU A 30 -6.32 -15.08 14.31
N TRP A 31 -6.17 -14.84 13.01
CA TRP A 31 -7.28 -14.74 12.07
C TRP A 31 -8.08 -16.04 11.97
N LYS A 32 -7.39 -17.19 11.95
CA LYS A 32 -8.04 -18.51 12.00
C LYS A 32 -8.83 -18.70 13.29
N LYS A 33 -8.26 -18.31 14.44
CA LYS A 33 -8.95 -18.40 15.73
C LYS A 33 -10.22 -17.56 15.77
N HIS A 34 -10.20 -16.38 15.15
CA HIS A 34 -11.36 -15.49 15.04
C HIS A 34 -12.27 -15.82 13.84
N GLN A 35 -11.99 -16.91 13.11
CA GLN A 35 -12.76 -17.35 11.96
C GLN A 35 -12.95 -16.25 10.90
N ILE A 36 -11.94 -15.41 10.71
CA ILE A 36 -11.96 -14.37 9.70
C ILE A 36 -12.12 -15.01 8.32
N LYS A 37 -13.06 -14.50 7.53
CA LYS A 37 -13.28 -14.89 6.14
C LYS A 37 -13.35 -13.65 5.28
N MET A 38 -12.83 -13.75 4.07
CA MET A 38 -13.01 -12.73 3.05
C MET A 38 -14.06 -13.23 2.03
N PRO A 39 -14.80 -12.32 1.37
CA PRO A 39 -15.65 -12.70 0.26
C PRO A 39 -14.88 -13.40 -0.85
N ASP A 40 -15.55 -14.29 -1.57
CA ASP A 40 -15.00 -14.91 -2.79
C ASP A 40 -14.58 -13.83 -3.79
N GLY A 41 -13.53 -14.10 -4.56
CA GLY A 41 -12.90 -13.14 -5.46
C GLY A 41 -12.06 -12.05 -4.78
N SER A 42 -11.82 -12.12 -3.46
CA SER A 42 -10.97 -11.15 -2.77
C SER A 42 -9.52 -11.18 -3.27
N ILE A 43 -8.92 -9.99 -3.39
CA ILE A 43 -7.56 -9.79 -3.89
C ILE A 43 -6.67 -9.28 -2.77
N LEU A 44 -5.54 -9.94 -2.54
CA LEU A 44 -4.49 -9.47 -1.65
C LEU A 44 -3.52 -8.58 -2.41
N ILE A 45 -3.50 -7.28 -2.09
CA ILE A 45 -2.46 -6.36 -2.56
C ILE A 45 -1.48 -6.14 -1.41
N SER A 46 -0.22 -6.54 -1.57
CA SER A 46 0.76 -6.48 -0.49
C SER A 46 2.13 -5.97 -0.91
N ASP A 47 2.94 -5.58 0.06
CA ASP A 47 4.36 -5.32 -0.13
C ASP A 47 5.17 -6.62 -0.26
N GLY A 48 6.49 -6.45 -0.26
CA GLY A 48 7.55 -7.45 -0.36
C GLY A 48 7.73 -8.39 0.83
N GLU A 49 7.09 -8.17 2.00
CA GLU A 49 7.59 -8.71 3.27
C GLU A 49 7.64 -10.26 3.31
N PRO A 50 8.74 -10.86 3.80
CA PRO A 50 8.87 -12.31 3.92
C PRO A 50 7.71 -12.95 4.69
N GLY A 51 7.14 -14.01 4.11
CA GLY A 51 6.05 -14.79 4.72
C GLY A 51 4.65 -14.16 4.59
N LEU A 52 4.51 -12.91 4.16
CA LEU A 52 3.22 -12.21 4.06
C LEU A 52 2.25 -12.94 3.12
N ALA A 53 2.64 -13.07 1.85
CA ALA A 53 1.79 -13.65 0.82
C ALA A 53 1.38 -15.09 1.18
N LYS A 54 2.33 -15.88 1.70
CA LYS A 54 2.08 -17.26 2.15
C LYS A 54 1.10 -17.32 3.32
N ALA A 55 1.28 -16.45 4.32
CA ALA A 55 0.44 -16.44 5.51
C ALA A 55 -1.00 -16.03 5.20
N LEU A 56 -1.21 -15.15 4.22
CA LEU A 56 -2.53 -14.63 3.87
C LEU A 56 -3.15 -15.29 2.63
N ALA A 57 -2.46 -16.25 1.99
CA ALA A 57 -2.90 -16.90 0.75
C ALA A 57 -4.30 -17.55 0.84
N SER A 58 -4.73 -18.03 2.02
CA SER A 58 -6.05 -18.64 2.18
C SER A 58 -7.22 -17.64 2.27
N TYR A 59 -6.94 -16.34 2.31
CA TYR A 59 -7.96 -15.28 2.45
C TYR A 59 -8.19 -14.50 1.16
N ALA A 60 -7.47 -14.82 0.08
CA ALA A 60 -7.61 -14.15 -1.20
C ALA A 60 -7.39 -15.16 -2.33
N GLU A 61 -8.18 -15.05 -3.39
CA GLU A 61 -8.02 -15.88 -4.59
C GLU A 61 -6.81 -15.44 -5.40
N GLU A 62 -6.50 -14.14 -5.35
CA GLU A 62 -5.39 -13.57 -6.10
C GLU A 62 -4.46 -12.74 -5.22
N HIS A 63 -3.20 -12.68 -5.63
CA HIS A 63 -2.17 -11.85 -5.04
C HIS A 63 -1.60 -10.87 -6.06
N GLN A 64 -1.43 -9.62 -5.65
CA GLN A 64 -0.71 -8.61 -6.39
C GLN A 64 0.36 -7.98 -5.51
N ARG A 65 1.55 -7.81 -6.10
CA ARG A 65 2.64 -7.02 -5.53
C ARG A 65 2.35 -5.53 -5.73
N CYS A 66 2.45 -4.77 -4.64
CA CYS A 66 2.37 -3.32 -4.69
C CYS A 66 3.57 -2.75 -5.46
N HIS A 67 3.29 -2.06 -6.58
CA HIS A 67 4.34 -1.53 -7.47
C HIS A 67 5.29 -0.56 -6.80
N TRP A 68 4.80 0.24 -5.85
CA TRP A 68 5.65 1.19 -5.13
C TRP A 68 6.74 0.49 -4.30
N HIS A 69 6.41 -0.66 -3.73
CA HIS A 69 7.35 -1.44 -2.93
C HIS A 69 8.35 -2.22 -3.78
N LEU A 70 8.03 -2.52 -5.04
CA LEU A 70 8.94 -3.20 -5.97
C LEU A 70 10.27 -2.47 -6.10
N ASP A 71 10.20 -1.17 -6.36
CA ASP A 71 11.39 -0.33 -6.53
C ASP A 71 12.22 -0.20 -5.24
N ARG A 72 11.54 0.04 -4.12
CA ARG A 72 12.19 0.24 -2.82
C ARG A 72 12.84 -1.02 -2.32
N ASP A 73 12.14 -2.15 -2.39
CA ASP A 73 12.64 -3.40 -1.86
C ASP A 73 13.73 -3.98 -2.80
N LEU A 74 13.65 -3.75 -4.12
CA LEU A 74 14.74 -4.06 -5.05
C LEU A 74 16.02 -3.29 -4.72
N TYR A 75 15.91 -2.01 -4.34
CA TYR A 75 17.07 -1.25 -3.85
C TYR A 75 17.73 -1.92 -2.65
N HIS A 76 16.94 -2.39 -1.69
CA HIS A 76 17.47 -3.09 -0.52
C HIS A 76 18.12 -4.41 -0.89
N ALA A 77 17.54 -5.17 -1.82
CA ALA A 77 18.12 -6.41 -2.33
C ALA A 77 19.48 -6.18 -2.98
N TYR A 78 19.60 -5.16 -3.85
CA TYR A 78 20.89 -4.75 -4.42
C TYR A 78 21.94 -4.39 -3.35
N ARG A 79 21.53 -3.70 -2.29
CA ARG A 79 22.44 -3.34 -1.20
C ARG A 79 22.90 -4.57 -0.41
N GLN A 80 22.07 -5.61 -0.31
CA GLN A 80 22.47 -6.90 0.27
C GLN A 80 23.53 -7.60 -0.59
N ASP A 81 23.42 -7.47 -1.91
CA ASP A 81 24.44 -7.96 -2.85
C ASP A 81 25.69 -7.04 -2.94
N GLY A 82 25.78 -6.00 -2.12
CA GLY A 82 26.93 -5.08 -2.09
C GLY A 82 26.95 -4.03 -3.22
N ALA A 83 25.89 -3.92 -4.02
CA ALA A 83 25.85 -2.99 -5.14
C ALA A 83 25.77 -1.51 -4.69
N LEU A 84 26.35 -0.66 -5.52
CA LEU A 84 26.25 0.79 -5.39
C LEU A 84 24.94 1.32 -6.01
N ASN A 85 24.57 2.55 -5.62
CA ASN A 85 23.29 3.14 -6.04
C ASN A 85 23.28 3.54 -7.52
N ASP A 86 24.44 3.88 -8.08
CA ASP A 86 24.65 4.17 -9.50
C ASP A 86 24.41 2.94 -10.40
N VAL A 87 24.71 1.74 -9.91
CA VAL A 87 24.41 0.47 -10.60
C VAL A 87 22.93 0.13 -10.52
N SER A 88 22.34 0.22 -9.32
CA SER A 88 20.94 -0.20 -9.10
C SER A 88 19.89 0.80 -9.61
N LYS A 89 20.24 2.10 -9.75
CA LYS A 89 19.28 3.14 -10.14
C LYS A 89 18.76 3.00 -11.58
N PRO A 90 19.61 2.85 -12.62
CA PRO A 90 19.12 2.69 -14.00
C PRO A 90 18.21 1.47 -14.17
N ILE A 91 18.55 0.36 -13.51
CA ILE A 91 17.77 -0.88 -13.58
C ILE A 91 16.40 -0.70 -12.93
N ARG A 92 16.35 -0.02 -11.77
CA ARG A 92 15.09 0.34 -11.11
C ARG A 92 14.22 1.27 -11.96
N GLU A 93 14.83 2.26 -12.61
CA GLU A 93 14.12 3.17 -13.53
C GLU A 93 13.55 2.40 -14.73
N ALA A 94 14.31 1.48 -15.31
CA ALA A 94 13.83 0.59 -16.37
C ALA A 94 12.66 -0.29 -15.89
N LEU A 95 12.76 -0.89 -14.70
CA LEU A 95 11.70 -1.69 -14.11
C LEU A 95 10.40 -0.88 -13.96
N ARG A 96 10.47 0.37 -13.49
CA ARG A 96 9.29 1.25 -13.39
C ARG A 96 8.64 1.48 -14.75
N GLY A 97 9.44 1.67 -15.80
CA GLY A 97 8.94 1.81 -17.17
C GLY A 97 8.23 0.55 -17.65
N VAL A 98 8.81 -0.62 -17.39
CA VAL A 98 8.22 -1.93 -17.76
C VAL A 98 6.90 -2.19 -17.04
N LEU A 99 6.77 -1.75 -15.78
CA LEU A 99 5.54 -1.91 -14.99
C LEU A 99 4.41 -0.93 -15.38
N ALA A 100 4.73 0.14 -16.11
CA ALA A 100 3.82 1.24 -16.44
C ALA A 100 2.88 0.90 -17.62
N ILE A 101 2.07 -0.15 -17.45
CA ILE A 101 0.97 -0.45 -18.37
C ILE A 101 -0.25 0.35 -17.91
N GLU A 102 -0.66 1.31 -18.72
CA GLU A 102 -1.87 2.09 -18.49
C GLU A 102 -3.08 1.31 -19.01
N LEU A 103 -4.12 1.21 -18.19
CA LEU A 103 -5.40 0.63 -18.57
C LEU A 103 -6.33 1.74 -19.09
N PRO A 104 -7.19 1.44 -20.08
CA PRO A 104 -8.22 2.35 -20.58
C PRO A 104 -9.10 2.92 -19.45
N LYS A 105 -9.57 4.15 -19.65
CA LYS A 105 -10.49 4.82 -18.72
C LYS A 105 -11.95 4.61 -19.08
N GLU A 106 -12.25 4.21 -20.33
CA GLU A 106 -13.60 3.86 -20.73
C GLU A 106 -14.11 2.62 -19.98
N ASP A 107 -15.42 2.43 -20.01
CA ASP A 107 -16.03 1.18 -19.55
C ASP A 107 -15.40 0.01 -20.32
N PHE A 108 -14.99 -1.03 -19.61
CA PHE A 108 -14.39 -2.24 -20.17
C PHE A 108 -15.20 -2.83 -21.34
N LYS A 109 -16.54 -2.70 -21.30
CA LYS A 109 -17.42 -3.18 -22.37
C LYS A 109 -17.31 -2.41 -23.68
N LEU A 110 -16.78 -1.19 -23.65
CA LEU A 110 -16.59 -0.32 -24.81
C LEU A 110 -15.19 -0.47 -25.43
N VAL A 111 -14.26 -1.12 -24.73
CA VAL A 111 -12.90 -1.37 -25.22
C VAL A 111 -12.93 -2.50 -26.24
N THR A 112 -12.30 -2.26 -27.39
CA THR A 112 -12.28 -3.22 -28.50
C THR A 112 -11.41 -4.43 -28.15
N GLU A 113 -11.68 -5.59 -28.76
CA GLU A 113 -10.81 -6.77 -28.58
C GLU A 113 -9.38 -6.50 -29.05
N SER A 114 -9.19 -5.73 -30.13
CA SER A 114 -7.85 -5.33 -30.60
C SER A 114 -7.07 -4.55 -29.54
N GLU A 115 -7.71 -3.63 -28.82
CA GLU A 115 -7.04 -2.88 -27.74
C GLU A 115 -6.72 -3.78 -26.54
N LYS A 116 -7.57 -4.78 -26.25
CA LYS A 116 -7.29 -5.76 -25.20
C LYS A 116 -6.09 -6.64 -25.58
N ASP A 117 -6.03 -7.10 -26.82
CA ASP A 117 -4.91 -7.88 -27.36
C ASP A 117 -3.60 -7.08 -27.29
N GLU A 118 -3.62 -5.78 -27.61
CA GLU A 118 -2.44 -4.91 -27.47
C GLU A 118 -1.97 -4.77 -26.01
N ILE A 119 -2.90 -4.69 -25.06
CA ILE A 119 -2.58 -4.62 -23.63
C ILE A 119 -2.01 -5.95 -23.13
N GLU A 120 -2.57 -7.07 -23.58
CA GLU A 120 -2.05 -8.41 -23.29
C GLU A 120 -0.63 -8.58 -23.86
N GLU A 121 -0.40 -8.23 -25.13
CA GLU A 121 0.92 -8.31 -25.75
C GLU A 121 1.96 -7.44 -25.02
N ARG A 122 1.58 -6.23 -24.58
CA ARG A 122 2.45 -5.36 -23.77
C ARG A 122 2.79 -6.00 -22.43
N MET A 123 1.83 -6.65 -21.77
CA MET A 123 2.06 -7.39 -20.53
C MET A 123 3.03 -8.55 -20.76
N GLU A 124 2.83 -9.36 -21.79
CA GLU A 124 3.71 -10.49 -22.11
C GLU A 124 5.15 -10.03 -22.39
N LYS A 125 5.32 -8.98 -23.20
CA LYS A 125 6.64 -8.36 -23.45
C LYS A 125 7.29 -7.87 -22.16
N ALA A 126 6.51 -7.27 -21.26
CA ALA A 126 6.99 -6.82 -19.96
C ALA A 126 7.45 -7.99 -19.08
N GLU A 127 6.71 -9.11 -19.07
CA GLU A 127 7.09 -10.31 -18.32
C GLU A 127 8.36 -10.98 -18.87
N GLN A 128 8.53 -10.98 -20.19
CA GLN A 128 9.75 -11.46 -20.84
C GLN A 128 10.96 -10.57 -20.48
N ALA A 129 10.81 -9.24 -20.55
CA ALA A 129 11.86 -8.30 -20.16
C ALA A 129 12.29 -8.48 -18.69
N ILE A 130 11.34 -8.74 -17.80
CA ILE A 130 11.64 -9.04 -16.38
C ILE A 130 12.37 -10.37 -16.24
N GLY A 131 12.00 -11.40 -17.02
CA GLY A 131 12.74 -12.66 -17.05
C GLY A 131 14.19 -12.49 -17.49
N GLN A 132 14.43 -11.70 -18.54
CA GLN A 132 15.78 -11.36 -19.01
C GLN A 132 16.56 -10.56 -17.97
N LEU A 133 15.91 -9.62 -17.28
CA LEU A 133 16.53 -8.89 -16.18
C LEU A 133 16.95 -9.85 -15.05
N ILE A 134 16.10 -10.78 -14.64
CA ILE A 134 16.42 -11.76 -13.59
C ILE A 134 17.66 -12.55 -13.97
N GLN A 135 17.71 -13.10 -15.18
CA GLN A 135 18.88 -13.83 -15.69
C GLN A 135 20.14 -12.96 -15.66
N HIS A 136 20.05 -11.70 -16.11
CA HIS A 136 21.18 -10.78 -16.08
C HIS A 136 21.71 -10.52 -14.66
N LEU A 137 20.82 -10.49 -13.65
CA LEU A 137 21.23 -10.31 -12.26
C LEU A 137 21.95 -11.54 -11.71
N GLU A 138 21.48 -12.73 -12.06
CA GLU A 138 22.14 -14.00 -11.69
C GLU A 138 23.54 -14.07 -12.29
N GLU A 139 23.72 -13.71 -13.57
CA GLU A 139 25.01 -13.67 -14.25
C GLU A 139 26.00 -12.64 -13.66
N LYS A 140 25.50 -11.66 -12.91
CA LYS A 140 26.28 -10.61 -12.24
C LYS A 140 26.46 -10.84 -10.74
N ASP A 141 26.11 -12.03 -10.26
CA ASP A 141 26.14 -12.42 -8.85
C ASP A 141 25.23 -11.59 -7.93
N TYR A 142 24.24 -10.88 -8.49
CA TYR A 142 23.22 -10.13 -7.73
C TYR A 142 22.08 -11.05 -7.30
N THR A 143 22.43 -12.04 -6.47
CA THR A 143 21.55 -13.16 -6.09
C THR A 143 20.32 -12.71 -5.31
N ALA A 144 20.46 -11.77 -4.36
CA ALA A 144 19.33 -11.27 -3.59
C ALA A 144 18.36 -10.47 -4.48
N ALA A 145 18.87 -9.65 -5.38
CA ALA A 145 18.06 -8.89 -6.34
C ALA A 145 17.31 -9.80 -7.33
N ALA A 146 18.00 -10.82 -7.88
CA ALA A 146 17.39 -11.83 -8.76
C ALA A 146 16.26 -12.59 -8.04
N THR A 147 16.56 -13.11 -6.84
CA THR A 147 15.60 -13.84 -6.01
C THR A 147 14.39 -12.98 -5.65
N TYR A 148 14.61 -11.70 -5.35
CA TYR A 148 13.54 -10.75 -5.07
C TYR A 148 12.59 -10.60 -6.27
N LEU A 149 13.15 -10.36 -7.46
CA LEU A 149 12.37 -10.18 -8.68
C LEU A 149 11.63 -11.45 -9.09
N GLU A 150 12.27 -12.62 -9.00
CA GLU A 150 11.64 -13.90 -9.32
C GLU A 150 10.41 -14.16 -8.43
N ASN A 151 10.54 -13.93 -7.13
CA ASN A 151 9.43 -14.06 -6.20
C ASN A 151 8.32 -13.02 -6.44
N ALA A 152 8.68 -11.83 -6.93
CA ALA A 152 7.73 -10.75 -7.17
C ALA A 152 7.02 -10.87 -8.52
N LYS A 153 7.66 -11.46 -9.54
CA LYS A 153 7.24 -11.53 -10.95
C LYS A 153 5.77 -11.91 -11.11
N ARG A 154 5.34 -13.00 -10.46
CA ARG A 154 3.95 -13.50 -10.54
C ARG A 154 2.91 -12.45 -10.17
N GLY A 155 3.20 -11.63 -9.16
CA GLY A 155 2.29 -10.62 -8.62
C GLY A 155 2.39 -9.25 -9.29
N MET A 156 3.28 -9.02 -10.27
CA MET A 156 3.50 -7.69 -10.84
C MET A 156 2.35 -7.23 -11.75
N PHE A 157 1.77 -8.13 -12.53
CA PHE A 157 0.74 -7.78 -13.53
C PHE A 157 -0.67 -8.29 -13.19
N GLY A 158 -0.92 -8.61 -11.91
CA GLY A 158 -2.24 -9.05 -11.46
C GLY A 158 -3.37 -8.08 -11.86
N TYR A 159 -3.14 -6.77 -11.78
CA TYR A 159 -4.11 -5.76 -12.18
C TYR A 159 -4.48 -5.82 -13.67
N VAL A 160 -3.51 -6.11 -14.55
CA VAL A 160 -3.75 -6.23 -16.00
C VAL A 160 -4.56 -7.48 -16.28
N ARG A 161 -4.13 -8.63 -15.72
CA ARG A 161 -4.84 -9.91 -15.91
C ARG A 161 -6.29 -9.84 -15.44
N ARG A 162 -6.55 -9.21 -14.30
CA ARG A 162 -7.93 -9.03 -13.81
C ARG A 162 -8.75 -8.09 -14.66
N TRP A 163 -8.13 -7.03 -15.16
CA TRP A 163 -8.82 -6.13 -16.07
C TRP A 163 -9.16 -6.85 -17.38
N LEU A 164 -8.24 -7.60 -17.98
CA LEU A 164 -8.50 -8.41 -19.19
C LEU A 164 -9.58 -9.46 -18.95
N LYS A 165 -9.55 -10.14 -17.79
CA LYS A 165 -10.46 -11.26 -17.48
C LYS A 165 -11.87 -10.82 -17.08
N TRP A 166 -11.99 -9.72 -16.33
CA TRP A 166 -13.25 -9.34 -15.67
C TRP A 166 -13.61 -7.86 -15.81
N GLY A 167 -12.75 -7.03 -16.40
CA GLY A 167 -12.92 -5.57 -16.45
C GLY A 167 -12.74 -4.87 -15.11
N ILE A 168 -12.19 -5.55 -14.10
CA ILE A 168 -12.05 -5.01 -12.74
C ILE A 168 -10.79 -4.15 -12.63
N VAL A 169 -10.97 -2.85 -12.43
CA VAL A 169 -9.86 -1.91 -12.17
C VAL A 169 -9.35 -2.12 -10.74
N SER A 170 -8.10 -2.55 -10.62
CA SER A 170 -7.41 -2.70 -9.33
C SER A 170 -6.32 -1.65 -9.13
N PRO A 171 -6.13 -1.11 -7.91
CA PRO A 171 -5.01 -0.22 -7.64
C PRO A 171 -3.66 -0.91 -7.88
N ARG A 172 -2.73 -0.24 -8.59
CA ARG A 172 -1.34 -0.71 -8.78
C ARG A 172 -0.49 -0.60 -7.51
N ALA A 173 -0.78 0.42 -6.71
CA ALA A 173 -0.05 0.74 -5.49
C ALA A 173 -0.99 0.97 -4.31
N SER A 174 -0.48 0.76 -3.10
CA SER A 174 -1.18 0.97 -1.84
C SER A 174 -0.93 2.40 -1.30
N SER A 175 -1.03 3.42 -2.16
CA SER A 175 -0.73 4.82 -1.80
C SER A 175 -1.57 5.34 -0.62
N MET A 176 -2.81 4.85 -0.50
CA MET A 176 -3.67 5.07 0.66
C MET A 176 -3.03 4.52 1.95
N ILE A 177 -2.55 3.28 1.92
CA ILE A 177 -1.82 2.65 3.03
C ILE A 177 -0.56 3.43 3.37
N GLU A 178 0.18 3.92 2.39
CA GLU A 178 1.37 4.72 2.66
C GLU A 178 1.05 5.99 3.45
N ARG A 179 -0.07 6.66 3.13
CA ARG A 179 -0.52 7.83 3.89
C ARG A 179 -0.83 7.46 5.34
N VAL A 180 -1.50 6.33 5.55
CA VAL A 180 -1.78 5.79 6.89
C VAL A 180 -0.49 5.43 7.62
N MET A 181 0.42 4.69 6.99
CA MET A 181 1.70 4.26 7.55
C MET A 181 2.59 5.45 7.89
N ARG A 182 2.59 6.51 7.07
CA ARG A 182 3.30 7.76 7.35
C ARG A 182 2.76 8.45 8.58
N GLU A 183 1.43 8.50 8.74
CA GLU A 183 0.81 9.09 9.92
C GLU A 183 1.08 8.23 11.18
N ILE A 184 1.00 6.91 11.08
CA ILE A 184 1.39 5.97 12.15
C ILE A 184 2.85 6.24 12.55
N GLY A 185 3.78 6.22 11.60
CA GLY A 185 5.19 6.48 11.85
C GLY A 185 5.44 7.84 12.50
N ARG A 186 4.74 8.89 12.04
CA ARG A 186 4.84 10.23 12.63
C ARG A 186 4.36 10.26 14.08
N ARG A 187 3.23 9.63 14.42
CA ARG A 187 2.71 9.63 15.79
C ARG A 187 3.54 8.79 16.74
N LEU A 188 3.99 7.62 16.30
CA LEU A 188 4.88 6.77 17.10
C LEU A 188 6.24 7.45 17.35
N LYS A 189 6.81 8.14 16.35
CA LYS A 189 8.07 8.90 16.52
C LYS A 189 7.91 10.15 17.40
N LYS A 190 6.83 10.93 17.22
CA LYS A 190 6.60 12.18 17.96
C LYS A 190 6.35 11.95 19.46
N ILE A 191 5.74 10.81 19.83
CA ILE A 191 5.51 10.46 21.23
C ILE A 191 6.69 9.61 21.69
N ALA A 192 7.82 10.29 21.91
CA ALA A 192 9.11 9.86 22.46
C ALA A 192 9.24 8.37 22.86
N TYR A 193 9.66 7.52 21.90
CA TYR A 193 10.60 6.39 22.11
C TYR A 193 10.41 5.48 23.36
N GLY A 194 9.19 5.03 23.68
CA GLY A 194 8.95 4.08 24.77
C GLY A 194 7.70 3.21 24.62
N TRP A 195 7.13 3.13 23.42
CA TRP A 195 5.93 2.32 23.19
C TRP A 195 6.24 0.83 23.30
N SER A 196 5.57 0.15 24.22
CA SER A 196 5.42 -1.30 24.13
C SER A 196 4.66 -1.66 22.86
N ASP A 197 4.82 -2.89 22.35
CA ASP A 197 4.09 -3.38 21.18
C ASP A 197 2.58 -3.14 21.32
N ARG A 198 2.03 -3.46 22.50
CA ARG A 198 0.62 -3.19 22.84
C ARG A 198 0.23 -1.72 22.73
N GLY A 199 1.12 -0.82 23.15
CA GLY A 199 0.89 0.62 23.05
C GLY A 199 0.92 1.11 21.60
N ALA A 200 1.91 0.64 20.83
CA ALA A 200 2.04 0.96 19.41
C ALA A 200 0.82 0.48 18.61
N GLU A 201 0.32 -0.73 18.89
CA GLU A 201 -0.91 -1.25 18.28
C GLU A 201 -2.13 -0.40 18.60
N LYS A 202 -2.33 -0.01 19.86
CA LYS A 202 -3.48 0.84 20.23
C LYS A 202 -3.46 2.17 19.46
N ILE A 203 -2.30 2.79 19.36
CA ILE A 203 -2.14 4.03 18.59
C ILE A 203 -2.41 3.78 17.10
N ALA A 204 -1.87 2.71 16.54
CA ALA A 204 -2.13 2.33 15.15
C ALA A 204 -3.64 2.09 14.90
N LYS A 205 -4.34 1.38 15.79
CA LYS A 205 -5.80 1.17 15.72
C LYS A 205 -6.57 2.50 15.73
N ILE A 206 -6.19 3.45 16.59
CA ILE A 206 -6.83 4.77 16.66
C ILE A 206 -6.61 5.54 15.36
N ILE A 207 -5.39 5.57 14.84
CA ILE A 207 -5.06 6.28 13.58
C ILE A 207 -5.79 5.64 12.42
N LEU A 208 -5.82 4.31 12.37
CA LEU A 208 -6.49 3.57 11.32
C LEU A 208 -8.00 3.82 11.36
N LYS A 209 -8.64 3.78 12.54
CA LYS A 209 -10.06 4.10 12.69
C LYS A 209 -10.39 5.53 12.26
N LYS A 210 -9.54 6.50 12.64
CA LYS A 210 -9.68 7.90 12.18
C LYS A 210 -9.59 8.02 10.66
N PHE A 211 -8.76 7.20 10.03
CA PHE A 211 -8.57 7.21 8.60
C PHE A 211 -9.73 6.54 7.84
N THR A 212 -10.19 5.39 8.32
CA THR A 212 -11.24 4.59 7.64
C THR A 212 -12.64 5.12 7.91
N GLN A 213 -12.89 5.64 9.12
CA GLN A 213 -14.23 6.04 9.60
C GLN A 213 -14.21 7.48 10.12
N ALA A 214 -13.64 8.41 9.35
CA ALA A 214 -13.45 9.79 9.80
C ALA A 214 -14.74 10.46 10.32
N LYS A 215 -15.86 10.28 9.58
CA LYS A 215 -17.17 10.86 9.93
C LYS A 215 -17.76 10.25 11.21
N GLU A 216 -17.76 8.92 11.32
CA GLU A 216 -18.26 8.25 12.53
C GLU A 216 -17.38 8.56 13.74
N TRP A 217 -16.07 8.68 13.54
CA TRP A 217 -15.13 9.10 14.57
C TRP A 217 -15.42 10.51 15.05
N GLU A 218 -15.66 11.46 14.14
CA GLU A 218 -16.06 12.82 14.46
C GLU A 218 -17.39 12.85 15.22
N GLN A 219 -18.42 12.17 14.73
CA GLN A 219 -19.71 12.03 15.40
C GLN A 219 -19.59 11.47 16.81
N TYR A 220 -18.83 10.38 16.99
CA TYR A 220 -18.57 9.81 18.31
C TYR A 220 -17.98 10.83 19.29
N TRP A 221 -17.05 11.69 18.85
CA TRP A 221 -16.49 12.72 19.72
C TRP A 221 -17.43 13.89 19.93
N LEU A 222 -18.23 14.29 18.93
CA LEU A 222 -19.28 15.30 19.10
C LEU A 222 -20.28 14.87 20.18
N GLU A 223 -20.74 13.62 20.13
CA GLU A 223 -21.64 13.02 21.11
C GLU A 223 -20.97 12.90 22.48
N LYS A 224 -19.76 12.33 22.54
CA LYS A 224 -19.04 12.08 23.80
C LYS A 224 -18.67 13.37 24.52
N LEU A 225 -18.26 14.40 23.78
CA LEU A 225 -17.92 15.71 24.33
C LEU A 225 -19.15 16.60 24.55
N LYS A 226 -20.35 16.12 24.17
CA LYS A 226 -21.61 16.89 24.22
C LYS A 226 -21.47 18.25 23.53
N ILE A 227 -20.78 18.29 22.39
CA ILE A 227 -20.63 19.50 21.59
C ILE A 227 -21.97 19.71 20.88
N ASP A 228 -22.86 20.43 21.55
CA ASP A 228 -24.23 20.73 21.12
C ASP A 228 -24.36 22.16 20.57
N ASN A 229 -23.25 22.75 20.11
CA ASN A 229 -23.15 24.12 19.62
C ASN A 229 -23.62 25.22 20.60
N LYS A 230 -23.79 24.91 21.90
CA LYS A 230 -24.19 25.90 22.91
C LYS A 230 -23.10 26.93 23.24
N VAL A 231 -21.84 26.61 22.94
CA VAL A 231 -20.72 27.54 23.13
C VAL A 231 -20.14 27.89 21.78
N GLN A 232 -20.42 29.11 21.32
CA GLN A 232 -19.80 29.70 20.14
C GLN A 232 -18.65 30.60 20.59
N ILE A 233 -17.42 30.25 20.22
CA ILE A 233 -16.25 31.06 20.51
C ILE A 233 -16.03 32.00 19.32
N TYR A 234 -16.31 33.29 19.52
CA TYR A 234 -15.97 34.32 18.55
C TYR A 234 -14.55 34.82 18.82
N TRP A 235 -13.65 34.64 17.85
CA TRP A 235 -12.33 35.26 17.88
C TRP A 235 -12.41 36.63 17.21
N ARG A 236 -12.18 37.70 17.98
CA ARG A 236 -11.91 39.05 17.46
C ARG A 236 -10.41 39.28 17.50
N TRP A 237 -9.83 39.60 16.35
CA TRP A 237 -8.47 40.10 16.26
C TRP A 237 -8.56 41.62 16.16
N VAL A 238 -7.66 42.32 16.85
CA VAL A 238 -7.48 43.77 16.71
C VAL A 238 -6.16 43.99 15.98
N GLU A 239 -6.23 44.59 14.80
CA GLU A 239 -5.03 45.03 14.09
C GLU A 239 -4.51 46.31 14.76
N HIS A 240 -3.31 46.25 15.32
CA HIS A 240 -2.66 47.44 15.87
C HIS A 240 -2.06 48.25 14.72
N ILE A 241 -2.83 49.19 14.17
CA ILE A 241 -2.30 50.18 13.22
C ILE A 241 -1.45 51.16 14.02
N GLN A 242 -0.11 51.06 13.90
CA GLN A 242 0.76 52.10 14.44
C GLN A 242 0.53 53.41 13.66
N PRO A 243 0.30 54.55 14.33
CA PRO A 243 0.30 55.82 13.64
C PRO A 243 1.71 56.09 13.11
N HIS A 244 1.83 56.29 11.81
CA HIS A 244 3.01 56.92 11.22
C HIS A 244 3.11 58.34 11.78
N PHE A 245 3.97 58.54 12.78
CA PHE A 245 4.46 59.87 13.11
C PHE A 245 5.53 60.21 12.08
N GLY A 246 5.11 60.91 11.03
CA GLY A 246 6.02 61.58 10.12
C GLY A 246 6.60 62.81 10.81
N HIS A 247 7.93 62.83 10.94
CA HIS A 247 8.77 64.01 10.85
C HIS A 247 10.10 63.62 10.21
#